data_AF-A0A2H0RF90-F1
#
_entry.id   AF-A0A2H0RF90-F1
#
_cell.length_a   1.000
_cell.length_b   1.000
_cell.length_c   1.000
_cell.angle_alpha   90.00
_cell.angle_beta   90.00
_cell.angle_gamma   90.00
#
_symmetry.space_group_name_H-M   'P 1'
#
loop_
_entity.id
_entity.type
_entity.pdbx_description
1 polymer ?
#
loop_
_entity_poly.entity_id
_entity_poly.type
_entity_poly.pdbx_seq_one_letter_code
_entity_poly.pdbx_strand_id
1 'polypeptide(L)'
;MTGIFRNLSISFAIWIFPLFVFAAPVPNVGIIPGNIWYSAYPLREGVEVGVYTAIFNGSDFTVQGRVAFRDNDRLITEAPFLIAPGKLDEVRINWVPREGEHSVSALITKVERIEQGTSPATITLATNVAAKNEVTVEPLPSPPPPASPNVNSASVSAETAVITGDFGAVGSALSTAANTIGALASSTTNTVASVASRVLPAYVSEPIGSVAESGDSFRVTAATAVEAKKADLRQALAEGEAAKQARASETRASGLTQVGGLAAIAPVRWLVSGYRATMAKLSDWVLGDLPTKVTAAEEGTGGGVKEPLQYAAYFGLASAGLLLRHAWVFWIVVLVLLFFLLRFLFRKLFRRNYY
;
A
#
# COMPACT_ATOMS: atom_id res chain seq x y z
N MET A 1 79.30 20.14 -1.66
CA MET A 1 78.30 19.22 -2.23
C MET A 1 76.94 19.22 -1.51
N THR A 2 76.58 20.26 -0.74
CA THR A 2 75.28 20.36 -0.05
C THR A 2 74.20 21.13 -0.84
N GLY A 3 74.59 21.87 -1.89
CA GLY A 3 73.66 22.68 -2.69
C GLY A 3 72.81 21.89 -3.70
N ILE A 4 73.33 20.80 -4.26
CA ILE A 4 72.68 20.05 -5.34
C ILE A 4 71.44 19.28 -4.82
N PHE A 5 71.51 18.71 -3.61
CA PHE A 5 70.39 18.00 -3.00
C PHE A 5 69.24 18.93 -2.55
N ARG A 6 69.51 20.22 -2.31
CA ARG A 6 68.47 21.18 -1.92
C ARG A 6 67.57 21.56 -3.10
N ASN A 7 68.13 21.63 -4.31
CA ASN A 7 67.38 21.98 -5.52
C ASN A 7 66.65 20.77 -6.12
N LEU A 8 67.22 19.55 -6.00
CA LEU A 8 66.59 18.33 -6.51
C LEU A 8 65.29 17.97 -5.77
N SER A 9 65.18 18.32 -4.49
CA SER A 9 63.96 18.09 -3.70
C SER A 9 62.78 18.99 -4.09
N ILE A 10 63.03 20.18 -4.66
CA ILE A 10 61.98 21.12 -5.07
C ILE A 10 61.40 20.72 -6.44
N SER A 11 62.24 20.27 -7.37
CA SER A 11 61.80 19.81 -8.69
C SER A 11 60.94 18.54 -8.62
N PHE A 12 61.19 17.65 -7.66
CA PHE A 12 60.40 16.43 -7.49
C PHE A 12 59.01 16.69 -6.87
N ALA A 13 58.90 17.71 -6.00
CA ALA A 13 57.63 18.11 -5.40
C ALA A 13 56.65 18.73 -6.42
N ILE A 14 57.17 19.36 -7.47
CA ILE A 14 56.36 19.96 -8.55
C ILE A 14 55.82 18.90 -9.52
N TRP A 15 56.50 17.76 -9.67
CA TRP A 15 56.07 16.67 -10.56
C TRP A 15 55.07 15.68 -9.94
N ILE A 16 54.95 15.65 -8.61
CA ILE A 16 53.99 14.77 -7.90
C ILE A 16 52.73 15.54 -7.50
N PHE A 17 52.52 16.77 -7.94
CA PHE A 17 51.21 17.39 -7.83
C PHE A 17 50.35 16.94 -9.01
N PRO A 18 49.52 15.88 -8.89
CA PRO A 18 48.47 15.65 -9.87
C PRO A 18 47.69 16.95 -10.00
N LEU A 19 47.66 17.50 -11.21
CA LEU A 19 46.79 18.60 -11.57
C LEU A 19 45.36 18.05 -11.55
N PHE A 20 44.80 17.92 -10.36
CA PHE A 20 43.38 17.67 -10.19
C PHE A 20 42.66 18.93 -10.71
N VAL A 21 42.30 18.88 -11.98
CA VAL A 21 41.36 19.84 -12.56
C VAL A 21 40.00 19.50 -11.94
N PHE A 22 39.70 20.15 -10.81
CA PHE A 22 38.36 20.13 -10.27
C PHE A 22 37.49 20.96 -11.20
N ALA A 23 36.59 20.29 -11.92
CA ALA A 23 35.55 20.99 -12.67
C ALA A 23 34.74 21.82 -11.66
N ALA A 24 34.75 23.14 -11.82
CA ALA A 24 33.94 24.01 -10.99
C ALA A 24 32.46 23.62 -11.18
N PRO A 25 31.66 23.49 -10.10
CA PRO A 25 30.23 23.28 -10.23
C PRO A 25 29.61 24.38 -11.09
N VAL A 26 28.71 24.00 -12.00
CA VAL A 26 28.01 24.98 -12.84
C VAL A 26 27.02 25.75 -11.96
N PRO A 27 27.16 27.08 -11.83
CA PRO A 27 26.17 27.89 -11.13
C PRO A 27 24.92 28.06 -12.00
N ASN A 28 23.79 28.40 -11.37
CA ASN A 28 22.54 28.79 -12.04
C ASN A 28 21.77 27.70 -12.79
N VAL A 29 22.11 26.42 -12.61
CA VAL A 29 21.28 25.29 -13.08
C VAL A 29 20.87 24.46 -11.88
N GLY A 30 19.57 24.23 -11.71
CA GLY A 30 19.08 23.44 -10.59
C GLY A 30 17.57 23.45 -10.44
N ILE A 31 17.11 22.72 -9.41
CA ILE A 31 15.72 22.74 -8.97
C ILE A 31 15.48 24.01 -8.17
N ILE A 32 14.34 24.66 -8.39
CA ILE A 32 13.94 25.81 -7.57
C ILE A 32 13.64 25.31 -6.14
N PRO A 33 14.30 25.85 -5.10
CA PRO A 33 14.09 25.41 -3.72
C PRO A 33 12.63 25.53 -3.29
N GLY A 34 12.11 24.52 -2.59
CA GLY A 34 10.73 24.50 -2.08
C GLY A 34 9.65 24.30 -3.15
N ASN A 35 10.02 23.91 -4.37
CA ASN A 35 9.09 23.86 -5.49
C ASN A 35 8.67 22.41 -5.83
N ILE A 36 7.89 21.81 -4.94
CA ILE A 36 7.17 20.55 -5.17
C ILE A 36 5.68 20.84 -5.02
N TRP A 37 4.89 20.52 -6.04
CA TRP A 37 3.43 20.65 -6.00
C TRP A 37 2.74 19.36 -6.44
N TYR A 38 1.47 19.23 -6.05
CA TYR A 38 0.65 18.06 -6.29
C TYR A 38 -0.57 18.42 -7.15
N SER A 39 -1.03 17.49 -7.99
CA SER A 39 -2.23 17.72 -8.82
C SER A 39 -3.52 17.78 -8.02
N ALA A 40 -3.54 17.25 -6.79
CA ALA A 40 -4.72 17.19 -5.93
C ALA A 40 -4.33 17.32 -4.45
N TYR A 41 -5.24 17.85 -3.64
CA TYR A 41 -5.11 17.94 -2.19
C TYR A 41 -6.51 17.90 -1.54
N PRO A 42 -6.71 17.20 -0.40
CA PRO A 42 -5.73 16.40 0.35
C PRO A 42 -5.29 15.14 -0.43
N LEU A 43 -4.10 14.63 -0.11
CA LEU A 43 -3.62 13.36 -0.67
C LEU A 43 -4.36 12.21 0.01
N ARG A 44 -4.75 11.20 -0.78
CA ARG A 44 -5.44 10.00 -0.28
C ARG A 44 -4.71 8.74 -0.71
N GLU A 45 -4.67 7.76 0.17
CA GLU A 45 -4.08 6.46 -0.10
C GLU A 45 -4.66 5.84 -1.39
N GLY A 46 -3.78 5.28 -2.23
CA GLY A 46 -4.20 4.53 -3.41
C GLY A 46 -4.76 5.36 -4.58
N VAL A 47 -4.89 6.68 -4.43
CA VAL A 47 -5.31 7.58 -5.51
C VAL A 47 -4.09 8.14 -6.21
N GLU A 48 -3.97 7.94 -7.53
CA GLU A 48 -2.87 8.49 -8.31
C GLU A 48 -2.89 10.02 -8.28
N VAL A 49 -1.74 10.62 -7.91
CA VAL A 49 -1.49 12.06 -7.88
C VAL A 49 -0.29 12.40 -8.76
N GLY A 50 -0.38 13.49 -9.51
CA GLY A 50 0.77 14.06 -10.21
C GLY A 50 1.67 14.83 -9.23
N VAL A 51 2.97 14.51 -9.20
CA VAL A 51 3.97 15.27 -8.45
C VAL A 51 4.83 16.03 -9.44
N TYR A 52 5.06 17.31 -9.18
CA TYR A 52 5.70 18.22 -10.10
C TYR A 52 6.83 18.97 -9.43
N THR A 53 7.83 19.35 -10.23
CA THR A 53 8.88 20.28 -9.82
C THR A 53 9.33 21.13 -11.01
N ALA A 54 9.85 22.33 -10.75
CA ALA A 54 10.43 23.17 -11.81
C ALA A 54 11.96 23.15 -11.73
N ILE A 55 12.57 22.99 -12.89
CA ILE A 55 14.00 23.12 -13.08
C ILE A 55 14.25 24.39 -13.88
N PHE A 56 15.19 25.19 -13.40
CA PHE A 56 15.64 26.38 -14.10
C PHE A 56 17.04 26.17 -14.65
N ASN A 57 17.23 26.51 -15.93
CA ASN A 57 18.53 26.56 -16.57
C ASN A 57 18.90 28.02 -16.85
N GLY A 58 19.67 28.63 -15.96
CA GLY A 58 20.23 29.96 -16.11
C GLY A 58 21.62 29.99 -16.77
N SER A 59 22.08 28.87 -17.35
CA SER A 59 23.33 28.82 -18.13
C SER A 59 23.13 29.25 -19.58
N ASP A 60 24.22 29.30 -20.34
CA ASP A 60 24.28 29.63 -21.76
C ASP A 60 24.23 28.40 -22.70
N PHE A 61 24.10 27.19 -22.14
CA PHE A 61 23.99 25.93 -22.89
C PHE A 61 22.72 25.15 -22.53
N THR A 62 22.35 24.22 -23.40
CA THR A 62 21.22 23.32 -23.14
C THR A 62 21.65 22.27 -22.12
N VAL A 63 20.78 21.98 -21.15
CA VAL A 63 21.03 20.96 -20.12
C VAL A 63 20.04 19.81 -20.31
N GLN A 64 20.55 18.58 -20.29
CA GLN A 64 19.72 17.38 -20.23
C GLN A 64 20.07 16.56 -19.00
N GLY A 65 19.11 15.76 -18.54
CA GLY A 65 19.35 14.83 -17.45
C GLY A 65 18.09 14.12 -17.00
N ARG A 66 18.09 13.67 -15.74
CA ARG A 66 16.93 13.03 -15.11
C ARG A 66 16.67 13.61 -13.72
N VAL A 67 15.40 13.72 -13.33
CA VAL A 67 15.00 13.99 -11.96
C VAL A 67 14.51 12.70 -11.33
N ALA A 68 15.17 12.28 -10.25
CA ALA A 68 14.75 11.20 -9.38
C ALA A 68 13.82 11.76 -8.30
N PHE A 69 12.56 11.34 -8.31
CA PHE A 69 11.60 11.65 -7.25
C PHE A 69 11.67 10.58 -6.16
N ARG A 70 11.66 11.00 -4.90
CA ARG A 70 11.78 10.13 -3.74
C ARG A 70 10.72 10.44 -2.71
N ASP A 71 10.27 9.40 -2.03
CA ASP A 71 9.37 9.44 -0.89
C ASP A 71 10.07 8.76 0.28
N ASN A 72 10.29 9.49 1.39
CA ASN A 72 11.03 9.00 2.55
C ASN A 72 12.40 8.40 2.16
N ASP A 73 13.13 9.13 1.29
CA ASP A 73 14.41 8.77 0.68
C ASP A 73 14.39 7.52 -0.24
N ARG A 74 13.24 6.86 -0.43
CA ARG A 74 13.05 5.76 -1.38
C ARG A 74 12.71 6.30 -2.76
N LEU A 75 13.39 5.80 -3.80
CA LEU A 75 13.09 6.14 -5.20
C LEU A 75 11.65 5.72 -5.58
N ILE A 76 10.86 6.70 -6.02
CA ILE A 76 9.53 6.49 -6.62
C ILE A 76 9.73 6.19 -8.11
N THR A 77 10.31 7.14 -8.84
CA THR A 77 10.58 7.05 -10.28
C THR A 77 11.58 8.12 -10.73
N GLU A 78 12.03 8.05 -11.98
CA GLU A 78 12.86 9.05 -12.63
C GLU A 78 12.18 9.60 -13.89
N ALA A 79 12.25 10.91 -14.11
CA ALA A 79 11.74 11.57 -15.31
C ALA A 79 12.88 12.29 -16.07
N PRO A 80 12.98 12.14 -17.40
CA PRO A 80 13.96 12.88 -18.19
C PRO A 80 13.56 14.36 -18.35
N PHE A 81 14.54 15.24 -18.54
CA PHE A 81 14.30 16.64 -18.91
C PHE A 81 15.33 17.14 -19.91
N LEU A 82 14.97 18.17 -20.67
CA LEU A 82 15.82 18.86 -21.64
C LEU A 82 15.47 20.35 -21.66
N ILE A 83 16.36 21.20 -21.19
CA ILE A 83 16.07 22.61 -20.92
C ILE A 83 17.05 23.51 -21.65
N ALA A 84 16.51 24.34 -22.54
CA ALA A 84 17.28 25.34 -23.27
C ALA A 84 17.85 26.45 -22.34
N PRO A 85 18.88 27.19 -22.78
CA PRO A 85 19.45 28.31 -22.03
C PRO A 85 18.39 29.35 -21.61
N GLY A 86 18.46 29.81 -20.37
CA GLY A 86 17.56 30.82 -19.80
C GLY A 86 16.09 30.38 -19.67
N LYS A 87 15.79 29.08 -19.76
CA LYS A 87 14.42 28.56 -19.67
C LYS A 87 14.16 27.85 -18.35
N LEU A 88 12.88 27.84 -18.00
CA LEU A 88 12.30 27.03 -16.94
C LEU A 88 11.49 25.92 -17.59
N ASP A 89 11.60 24.71 -17.07
CA ASP A 89 10.80 23.57 -17.50
C ASP A 89 10.20 22.86 -16.28
N GLU A 90 9.05 22.24 -16.49
CA GLU A 90 8.31 21.50 -15.47
C GLU A 90 8.49 20.00 -15.69
N VAL A 91 8.89 19.30 -14.64
CA VAL A 91 9.02 17.84 -14.65
C VAL A 91 7.92 17.24 -13.79
N ARG A 92 7.17 16.31 -14.38
CA ARG A 92 6.04 15.62 -13.76
C ARG A 92 6.29 14.12 -13.65
N ILE A 93 5.83 13.53 -12.55
CA ILE A 93 5.62 12.09 -12.39
C ILE A 93 4.21 11.79 -11.89
N ASN A 94 3.76 10.55 -12.05
CA ASN A 94 2.58 10.04 -11.36
C ASN A 94 3.02 9.20 -10.15
N TRP A 95 2.37 9.41 -9.02
CA TRP A 95 2.66 8.75 -7.75
C TRP A 95 1.37 8.23 -7.12
N VAL A 96 1.40 7.01 -6.57
CA VAL A 96 0.29 6.44 -5.80
C VAL A 96 0.76 6.36 -4.34
N PRO A 97 0.36 7.31 -3.49
CA PRO A 97 0.84 7.38 -2.11
C PRO A 97 0.19 6.29 -1.25
N ARG A 98 0.87 5.95 -0.15
CA ARG A 98 0.34 5.09 0.92
C ARG A 98 -0.23 5.96 2.03
N GLU A 99 -0.98 5.41 2.97
CA GLU A 99 -1.37 6.15 4.17
C GLU A 99 -0.14 6.52 5.03
N GLY A 100 -0.16 7.71 5.63
CA GLY A 100 0.82 8.13 6.64
C GLY A 100 1.55 9.43 6.33
N GLU A 101 2.69 9.63 6.99
CA GLU A 101 3.58 10.78 6.78
C GLU A 101 4.60 10.50 5.68
N HIS A 102 4.75 11.45 4.75
CA HIS A 102 5.60 11.34 3.58
C HIS A 102 6.51 12.56 3.43
N SER A 103 7.81 12.30 3.26
CA SER A 103 8.82 13.31 2.92
C SER A 103 9.19 13.20 1.44
N VAL A 104 8.52 13.98 0.59
CA VAL A 104 8.71 13.95 -0.86
C VAL A 104 9.85 14.88 -1.27
N SER A 105 10.76 14.39 -2.11
CA SER A 105 11.90 15.17 -2.63
C SER A 105 12.20 14.85 -4.09
N ALA A 106 12.87 15.78 -4.75
CA ALA A 106 13.35 15.63 -6.13
C ALA A 106 14.87 15.86 -6.18
N LEU A 107 15.58 15.00 -6.90
CA LEU A 107 17.03 15.04 -7.06
C LEU A 107 17.41 14.95 -8.53
N ILE A 108 18.16 15.92 -9.03
CA ILE A 108 18.73 15.86 -10.37
C ILE A 108 19.87 14.83 -10.39
N THR A 109 19.80 13.89 -11.33
CA THR A 109 20.78 12.83 -11.59
C THR A 109 21.21 12.83 -13.06
N LYS A 110 22.44 12.36 -13.33
CA LYS A 110 22.99 12.19 -14.69
C LYS A 110 22.84 13.44 -15.58
N VAL A 111 23.42 14.55 -15.14
CA VAL A 111 23.32 15.84 -15.85
C VAL A 111 24.41 15.97 -16.88
N GLU A 112 24.02 16.36 -18.08
CA GLU A 112 24.90 16.60 -19.20
C GLU A 112 24.61 17.97 -19.81
N ARG A 113 25.67 18.68 -20.19
CA ARG A 113 25.57 19.87 -21.04
C ARG A 113 25.59 19.47 -22.51
N ILE A 114 24.78 20.15 -23.31
CA ILE A 114 24.75 20.02 -24.77
C ILE A 114 25.09 21.38 -25.36
N GLU A 115 26.18 21.42 -26.10
CA GLU A 115 26.62 22.56 -26.89
C GLU A 115 26.51 22.22 -28.38
N GLN A 116 26.21 23.21 -29.22
CA GLN A 116 26.01 22.97 -30.64
C GLN A 116 27.31 22.46 -31.29
N GLY A 117 27.27 21.23 -31.83
CA GLY A 117 28.41 20.60 -32.50
C GLY A 117 29.39 19.86 -31.57
N THR A 118 29.14 19.82 -30.26
CA THR A 118 29.98 19.10 -29.28
C THR A 118 29.22 17.89 -28.73
N SER A 119 29.94 16.81 -28.41
CA SER A 119 29.34 15.68 -27.70
C SER A 119 28.88 16.08 -26.30
N PRO A 120 27.78 15.50 -25.77
CA PRO A 120 27.34 15.77 -24.41
C PRO A 120 28.45 15.53 -23.38
N ALA A 121 28.61 16.45 -22.43
CA ALA A 121 29.60 16.34 -21.37
C ALA A 121 28.92 16.34 -20.01
N THR A 122 29.28 15.40 -19.13
CA THR A 122 28.77 15.34 -17.76
C THR A 122 29.19 16.59 -16.98
N ILE A 123 28.25 17.21 -16.28
CA ILE A 123 28.50 18.38 -15.43
C ILE A 123 28.10 18.10 -13.99
N THR A 124 28.74 18.80 -13.05
CA THR A 124 28.35 18.81 -11.64
C THR A 124 27.56 20.09 -11.37
N LEU A 125 26.37 19.96 -10.79
CA LEU A 125 25.53 21.10 -10.43
C LEU A 125 25.85 21.60 -9.02
N ALA A 126 25.75 22.91 -8.81
CA ALA A 126 25.86 23.50 -7.48
C ALA A 126 24.66 23.14 -6.59
N THR A 127 23.45 23.08 -7.16
CA THR A 127 22.21 22.72 -6.47
C THR A 127 21.48 21.65 -7.26
N ASN A 128 21.47 20.41 -6.75
CA ASN A 128 20.80 19.28 -7.40
C ASN A 128 19.64 18.69 -6.58
N VAL A 129 19.40 19.16 -5.36
CA VAL A 129 18.37 18.63 -4.45
C VAL A 129 17.29 19.70 -4.22
N ALA A 130 16.03 19.34 -4.43
CA ALA A 130 14.89 20.14 -3.98
C ALA A 130 14.74 20.04 -2.47
N ALA A 131 14.22 21.10 -1.83
CA ALA A 131 13.83 21.01 -0.43
C ALA A 131 12.79 19.89 -0.23
N LYS A 132 12.93 19.13 0.88
CA LYS A 132 11.97 18.09 1.26
C LYS A 132 10.62 18.75 1.55
N ASN A 133 9.55 18.17 1.03
CA ASN A 133 8.18 18.57 1.31
C ASN A 133 7.51 17.49 2.15
N GLU A 134 7.19 17.83 3.40
CA GLU A 134 6.47 16.93 4.31
C GLU A 134 4.97 17.03 4.03
N VAL A 135 4.31 15.90 3.80
CA VAL A 135 2.88 15.81 3.53
C VAL A 135 2.29 14.58 4.21
N THR A 136 1.09 14.74 4.75
CA THR A 136 0.32 13.65 5.35
C THR A 136 -0.71 13.15 4.34
N VAL A 137 -0.77 11.84 4.14
CA VAL A 137 -1.71 11.16 3.24
C VAL A 137 -2.81 10.53 4.06
N GLU A 138 -4.05 10.94 3.79
CA GLU A 138 -5.23 10.44 4.50
C GLU A 138 -5.59 9.02 4.02
N PRO A 139 -6.11 8.14 4.91
CA PRO A 139 -6.70 6.88 4.48
C PRO A 139 -7.91 7.12 3.57
N LEU A 140 -8.18 6.17 2.69
CA LEU A 140 -9.43 6.18 1.92
C LEU A 140 -10.62 6.22 2.89
N PRO A 141 -11.65 7.04 2.62
CA PRO A 141 -12.85 7.02 3.44
C PRO A 141 -13.44 5.62 3.42
N SER A 142 -13.71 5.07 4.61
CA SER A 142 -14.39 3.78 4.74
C SER A 142 -15.62 3.78 3.84
N PRO A 143 -15.87 2.71 3.06
CA PRO A 143 -17.09 2.63 2.28
C PRO A 143 -18.28 2.86 3.23
N PRO A 144 -19.30 3.63 2.80
CA PRO A 144 -20.47 3.84 3.64
C PRO A 144 -20.96 2.48 4.09
N PRO A 145 -21.31 2.31 5.38
CA PRO A 145 -21.80 1.04 5.88
C PRO A 145 -22.90 0.58 4.92
N PRO A 146 -22.84 -0.67 4.42
CA PRO A 146 -23.83 -1.17 3.48
C PRO A 146 -25.19 -0.87 4.09
N ALA A 147 -26.06 -0.18 3.34
CA ALA A 147 -27.36 0.23 3.84
C ALA A 147 -28.01 -1.00 4.47
N SER A 148 -28.21 -0.97 5.80
CA SER A 148 -28.75 -2.12 6.52
C SER A 148 -30.02 -2.53 5.79
N PRO A 149 -30.09 -3.75 5.23
CA PRO A 149 -31.28 -4.17 4.52
C PRO A 149 -32.42 -4.04 5.52
N ASN A 150 -33.45 -3.27 5.18
CA ASN A 150 -34.60 -3.09 6.05
C ASN A 150 -35.41 -4.40 6.08
N VAL A 151 -34.95 -5.38 6.86
CA VAL A 151 -35.54 -6.71 6.98
C VAL A 151 -36.94 -6.64 7.61
N ASN A 152 -37.25 -5.55 8.31
CA ASN A 152 -38.51 -5.37 9.02
C ASN A 152 -39.70 -5.17 8.08
N SER A 153 -39.50 -4.70 6.84
CA SER A 153 -40.61 -4.53 5.89
C SER A 153 -41.14 -5.86 5.34
N ALA A 154 -40.27 -6.88 5.23
CA ALA A 154 -40.64 -8.19 4.69
C ALA A 154 -41.31 -9.09 5.75
N SER A 155 -40.89 -9.02 7.01
CA SER A 155 -41.45 -9.84 8.10
C SER A 155 -42.88 -9.42 8.49
N VAL A 156 -43.16 -8.11 8.51
CA VAL A 156 -44.49 -7.56 8.85
C VAL A 156 -45.53 -7.92 7.77
N SER A 157 -45.11 -7.96 6.51
CA SER A 157 -45.99 -8.29 5.38
C SER A 157 -46.37 -9.79 5.37
N ALA A 158 -45.44 -10.67 5.77
CA ALA A 158 -45.70 -12.10 5.86
C ALA A 158 -46.61 -12.47 7.05
N GLU A 159 -46.41 -11.87 8.23
CA GLU A 159 -47.30 -12.13 9.38
C GLU A 159 -48.74 -11.68 9.10
N THR A 160 -48.93 -10.54 8.44
CA THR A 160 -50.26 -10.04 8.08
C THR A 160 -50.97 -10.97 7.10
N ALA A 161 -50.26 -11.48 6.08
CA ALA A 161 -50.82 -12.40 5.07
C ALA A 161 -51.24 -13.76 5.65
N VAL A 162 -50.48 -14.29 6.62
CA VAL A 162 -50.82 -15.53 7.32
C VAL A 162 -52.07 -15.36 8.18
N ILE A 163 -52.25 -14.20 8.81
CA ILE A 163 -53.43 -13.90 9.63
C ILE A 163 -54.69 -13.73 8.77
N THR A 164 -54.58 -13.15 7.56
CA THR A 164 -55.72 -12.96 6.66
C THR A 164 -56.05 -14.18 5.79
N GLY A 165 -55.20 -15.21 5.78
CA GLY A 165 -55.38 -16.40 4.95
C GLY A 165 -55.15 -16.17 3.46
N ASP A 166 -54.47 -15.07 3.09
CA ASP A 166 -54.10 -14.78 1.71
C ASP A 166 -52.79 -15.49 1.35
N PHE A 167 -52.92 -16.74 0.89
CA PHE A 167 -51.77 -17.54 0.46
C PHE A 167 -51.04 -16.96 -0.76
N GLY A 168 -51.69 -16.11 -1.56
CA GLY A 168 -51.04 -15.39 -2.65
C GLY A 168 -50.03 -14.36 -2.14
N ALA A 169 -50.40 -13.64 -1.09
CA ALA A 169 -49.50 -12.70 -0.40
C ALA A 169 -48.35 -13.39 0.35
N VAL A 170 -48.56 -14.62 0.86
CA VAL A 170 -47.46 -15.43 1.44
C VAL A 170 -46.44 -15.82 0.36
N GLY A 171 -46.90 -16.19 -0.85
CA GLY A 171 -46.03 -16.51 -1.98
C GLY A 171 -45.18 -15.33 -2.44
N SER A 172 -45.76 -14.12 -2.49
CA SER A 172 -45.02 -12.90 -2.86
C SER A 172 -44.05 -12.44 -1.77
N ALA A 173 -44.38 -12.63 -0.49
CA ALA A 173 -43.47 -12.36 0.62
C ALA A 173 -42.25 -13.31 0.59
N LEU A 174 -42.46 -14.60 0.31
CA LEU A 174 -41.39 -15.60 0.18
C LEU A 174 -40.48 -15.32 -1.02
N SER A 175 -41.03 -14.93 -2.17
CA SER A 175 -40.21 -14.58 -3.33
C SER A 175 -39.40 -13.30 -3.09
N THR A 176 -39.98 -12.32 -2.39
CA THR A 176 -39.26 -11.11 -1.97
C THR A 176 -38.12 -11.45 -1.02
N ALA A 177 -38.36 -12.30 -0.01
CA ALA A 177 -37.33 -12.76 0.91
C ALA A 177 -36.21 -13.52 0.19
N ALA A 178 -36.55 -14.42 -0.74
CA ALA A 178 -35.56 -15.15 -1.55
C ALA A 178 -34.70 -14.19 -2.39
N ASN A 179 -35.31 -13.16 -3.00
CA ASN A 179 -34.58 -12.14 -3.75
C ASN A 179 -33.68 -11.28 -2.84
N THR A 180 -34.14 -10.93 -1.63
CA THR A 180 -33.31 -10.22 -0.65
C THR A 180 -32.13 -11.06 -0.19
N ILE A 181 -32.32 -12.36 0.06
CA ILE A 181 -31.23 -13.29 0.41
C ILE A 181 -30.23 -13.41 -0.76
N GLY A 182 -30.71 -13.51 -2.00
CA GLY A 182 -29.86 -13.51 -3.19
C GLY A 182 -29.07 -12.21 -3.37
N ALA A 183 -29.68 -11.06 -3.09
CA ALA A 183 -29.01 -9.76 -3.12
C ALA A 183 -27.97 -9.64 -1.99
N LEU A 184 -28.27 -10.15 -0.80
CA LEU A 184 -27.34 -10.16 0.33
C LEU A 184 -26.12 -11.03 0.03
N ALA A 185 -26.32 -12.25 -0.48
CA ALA A 185 -25.26 -13.14 -0.90
C ALA A 185 -24.36 -12.48 -1.97
N SER A 186 -24.97 -11.84 -2.98
CA SER A 186 -24.24 -11.13 -4.03
C SER A 186 -23.45 -9.92 -3.49
N SER A 187 -24.01 -9.20 -2.51
CA SER A 187 -23.32 -8.10 -1.84
C SER A 187 -22.10 -8.59 -1.06
N THR A 188 -22.20 -9.72 -0.36
CA THR A 188 -21.07 -10.31 0.38
C THR A 188 -19.95 -10.75 -0.57
N THR A 189 -20.29 -11.37 -1.70
CA THR A 189 -19.30 -11.78 -2.71
C THR A 189 -18.57 -10.58 -3.32
N ASN A 190 -19.31 -9.51 -3.63
CA ASN A 190 -18.72 -8.28 -4.18
C ASN A 190 -17.81 -7.57 -3.18
N THR A 191 -18.18 -7.53 -1.90
CA THR A 191 -17.34 -6.96 -0.84
C THR A 191 -16.05 -7.76 -0.68
N VAL A 192 -16.11 -9.09 -0.61
CA VAL A 192 -14.94 -9.97 -0.50
C VAL A 192 -14.03 -9.84 -1.73
N ALA A 193 -14.60 -9.79 -2.95
CA ALA A 193 -13.84 -9.59 -4.17
C ALA A 193 -13.14 -8.22 -4.20
N SER A 194 -13.79 -7.17 -3.71
CA SER A 194 -13.22 -5.82 -3.64
C SER A 194 -12.13 -5.66 -2.58
N VAL A 195 -12.16 -6.47 -1.52
CA VAL A 195 -11.10 -6.50 -0.49
C VAL A 195 -9.92 -7.35 -0.98
N ALA A 196 -10.19 -8.49 -1.62
CA ALA A 196 -9.15 -9.37 -2.18
C ALA A 196 -8.34 -8.68 -3.29
N SER A 197 -8.98 -7.87 -4.13
CA SER A 197 -8.29 -7.10 -5.18
C SER A 197 -7.47 -5.91 -4.66
N ARG A 198 -7.71 -5.48 -3.42
CA ARG A 198 -6.99 -4.35 -2.78
C ARG A 198 -5.75 -4.78 -2.00
N VAL A 199 -5.67 -6.04 -1.56
CA VAL A 199 -4.64 -6.50 -0.60
C VAL A 199 -3.53 -7.34 -1.23
N LEU A 200 -3.73 -7.91 -2.43
CA LEU A 200 -2.77 -8.86 -3.02
C LEU A 200 -2.00 -8.29 -4.22
N PRO A 201 -0.64 -8.32 -4.23
CA PRO A 201 0.17 -7.95 -5.40
C PRO A 201 -0.05 -8.90 -6.60
N ALA A 202 0.17 -8.40 -7.82
CA ALA A 202 -0.08 -9.08 -9.10
C ALA A 202 0.62 -10.44 -9.35
N TYR A 203 1.38 -10.99 -8.39
CA TYR A 203 2.14 -12.23 -8.53
C TYR A 203 1.53 -13.45 -7.78
N VAL A 204 0.27 -13.36 -7.35
CA VAL A 204 -0.46 -14.47 -6.69
C VAL A 204 -1.75 -14.79 -7.47
N SER A 205 -1.65 -14.96 -8.79
CA SER A 205 -2.82 -15.25 -9.64
C SER A 205 -3.23 -16.73 -9.67
N GLU A 206 -2.46 -17.66 -9.09
CA GLU A 206 -2.76 -19.10 -9.15
C GLU A 206 -3.61 -19.72 -8.01
N PRO A 207 -3.96 -19.03 -6.89
CA PRO A 207 -4.99 -19.53 -5.97
C PRO A 207 -6.31 -18.72 -5.99
N ILE A 208 -6.57 -17.89 -7.01
CA ILE A 208 -7.86 -17.18 -7.13
C ILE A 208 -8.99 -18.13 -7.58
N GLY A 209 -8.63 -19.23 -8.26
CA GLY A 209 -9.57 -20.29 -8.65
C GLY A 209 -10.30 -20.91 -7.47
N SER A 210 -9.61 -21.18 -6.35
CA SER A 210 -10.24 -21.87 -5.21
C SER A 210 -11.25 -21.02 -4.43
N VAL A 211 -11.07 -19.68 -4.43
CA VAL A 211 -12.04 -18.77 -3.78
C VAL A 211 -13.25 -18.55 -4.68
N ALA A 212 -13.06 -18.45 -6.01
CA ALA A 212 -14.17 -18.43 -6.95
C ALA A 212 -14.96 -19.75 -6.95
N GLU A 213 -14.26 -20.89 -6.93
CA GLU A 213 -14.87 -22.22 -6.78
C GLU A 213 -15.61 -22.38 -5.44
N SER A 214 -15.06 -21.86 -4.34
CA SER A 214 -15.75 -21.86 -3.03
C SER A 214 -16.97 -20.93 -3.01
N GLY A 215 -16.93 -19.82 -3.76
CA GLY A 215 -18.08 -18.93 -3.93
C GLY A 215 -19.19 -19.58 -4.76
N ASP A 216 -18.83 -20.22 -5.87
CA ASP A 216 -19.79 -20.94 -6.71
C ASP A 216 -20.33 -22.20 -6.02
N SER A 217 -19.52 -22.93 -5.25
CA SER A 217 -20.00 -24.06 -4.45
C SER A 217 -21.00 -23.62 -3.38
N PHE A 218 -20.78 -22.48 -2.74
CA PHE A 218 -21.74 -21.90 -1.79
C PHE A 218 -23.04 -21.49 -2.50
N ARG A 219 -22.96 -20.82 -3.66
CA ARG A 219 -24.14 -20.42 -4.45
C ARG A 219 -24.96 -21.63 -4.89
N VAL A 220 -24.30 -22.69 -5.39
CA VAL A 220 -24.96 -23.93 -5.81
C VAL A 220 -25.59 -24.62 -4.59
N THR A 221 -24.87 -24.76 -3.49
CA THR A 221 -25.39 -25.40 -2.27
C THR A 221 -26.60 -24.65 -1.70
N ALA A 222 -26.54 -23.32 -1.66
CA ALA A 222 -27.64 -22.48 -1.20
C ALA A 222 -28.86 -22.58 -2.14
N ALA A 223 -28.64 -22.55 -3.46
CA ALA A 223 -29.72 -22.70 -4.44
C ALA A 223 -30.40 -24.08 -4.35
N THR A 224 -29.60 -25.15 -4.20
CA THR A 224 -30.12 -26.52 -4.00
C THR A 224 -30.91 -26.64 -2.71
N ALA A 225 -30.44 -26.04 -1.61
CA ALA A 225 -31.16 -26.05 -0.34
C ALA A 225 -32.51 -25.30 -0.43
N VAL A 226 -32.54 -24.17 -1.14
CA VAL A 226 -33.77 -23.40 -1.36
C VAL A 226 -34.78 -24.18 -2.22
N GLU A 227 -34.35 -24.78 -3.33
CA GLU A 227 -35.25 -25.56 -4.19
C GLU A 227 -35.74 -26.84 -3.49
N ALA A 228 -34.90 -27.51 -2.70
CA ALA A 228 -35.33 -28.63 -1.86
C ALA A 228 -36.43 -28.20 -0.86
N LYS A 229 -36.25 -27.06 -0.19
CA LYS A 229 -37.26 -26.55 0.76
C LYS A 229 -38.57 -26.14 0.08
N LYS A 230 -38.48 -25.60 -1.13
CA LYS A 230 -39.64 -25.26 -1.97
C LYS A 230 -40.41 -26.51 -2.39
N ALA A 231 -39.73 -27.62 -2.66
CA ALA A 231 -40.37 -28.91 -2.93
C ALA A 231 -41.12 -29.44 -1.71
N ASP A 232 -40.51 -29.42 -0.52
CA ASP A 232 -41.17 -29.80 0.75
C ASP A 232 -42.46 -28.98 0.98
N LEU A 233 -42.39 -27.67 0.76
CA LEU A 233 -43.54 -26.77 0.95
C LEU A 233 -44.67 -27.07 -0.04
N ARG A 234 -44.35 -27.35 -1.30
CA ARG A 234 -45.35 -27.76 -2.30
C ARG A 234 -46.03 -29.08 -1.93
N GLN A 235 -45.25 -30.05 -1.44
CA GLN A 235 -45.80 -31.32 -0.97
C GLN A 235 -46.73 -31.12 0.23
N ALA A 236 -46.29 -30.35 1.24
CA ALA A 236 -47.12 -30.05 2.41
C ALA A 236 -48.43 -29.31 2.04
N LEU A 237 -48.38 -28.42 1.03
CA LEU A 237 -49.57 -27.74 0.52
C LEU A 237 -50.54 -28.73 -0.15
N ALA A 238 -50.03 -29.62 -1.00
CA ALA A 238 -50.83 -30.64 -1.67
C ALA A 238 -51.49 -31.61 -0.68
N GLU A 239 -50.76 -32.04 0.36
CA GLU A 239 -51.30 -32.86 1.45
C GLU A 239 -52.37 -32.12 2.24
N GLY A 240 -52.19 -30.82 2.48
CA GLY A 240 -53.19 -29.95 3.13
C GLY A 240 -54.48 -29.82 2.31
N GLU A 241 -54.36 -29.66 0.99
CA GLU A 241 -55.52 -29.61 0.08
C GLU A 241 -56.26 -30.95 0.02
N ALA A 242 -55.52 -32.07 -0.08
CA ALA A 242 -56.09 -33.41 -0.07
C ALA A 242 -56.85 -33.69 1.25
N ALA A 243 -56.26 -33.32 2.41
CA ALA A 243 -56.91 -33.46 3.71
C ALA A 243 -58.18 -32.60 3.83
N LYS A 244 -58.17 -31.39 3.25
CA LYS A 244 -59.35 -30.52 3.20
C LYS A 244 -60.47 -31.14 2.35
N GLN A 245 -60.15 -31.73 1.21
CA GLN A 245 -61.12 -32.42 0.36
C GLN A 245 -61.70 -33.67 1.03
N ALA A 246 -60.86 -34.48 1.69
CA ALA A 246 -61.29 -35.67 2.42
C ALA A 246 -62.30 -35.34 3.55
N ARG A 247 -62.02 -34.29 4.33
CA ARG A 247 -62.95 -33.81 5.36
C ARG A 247 -64.26 -33.25 4.78
N ALA A 248 -64.19 -32.59 3.63
CA ALA A 248 -65.40 -32.10 2.94
C ALA A 248 -66.29 -33.25 2.45
N SER A 249 -65.71 -34.35 1.97
CA SER A 249 -66.48 -35.55 1.59
C SER A 249 -67.07 -36.28 2.80
N GLU A 250 -66.33 -36.37 3.91
CA GLU A 250 -66.81 -37.00 5.15
C GLU A 250 -67.97 -36.20 5.76
N THR A 251 -67.91 -34.86 5.73
CA THR A 251 -68.99 -33.99 6.18
C THR A 251 -70.26 -34.14 5.31
N ARG A 252 -70.12 -34.40 4.00
CA ARG A 252 -71.26 -34.72 3.12
C ARG A 252 -71.86 -36.09 3.38
N ALA A 253 -71.05 -37.08 3.75
CA ALA A 253 -71.52 -38.44 4.04
C ALA A 253 -72.28 -38.55 5.37
N SER A 254 -71.92 -37.72 6.36
CA SER A 254 -72.48 -37.82 7.72
C SER A 254 -73.85 -37.17 7.91
N GLY A 255 -74.40 -36.46 6.91
CA GLY A 255 -75.75 -35.86 6.97
C GLY A 255 -76.00 -34.94 8.17
N LEU A 256 -74.94 -34.47 8.84
CA LEU A 256 -75.03 -33.74 10.11
C LEU A 256 -74.96 -32.25 9.85
N THR A 257 -76.13 -31.61 9.95
CA THR A 257 -76.33 -30.17 9.98
C THR A 257 -75.62 -29.58 11.20
N GLN A 258 -74.40 -29.11 10.94
CA GLN A 258 -73.61 -28.07 11.59
C GLN A 258 -74.21 -27.39 12.85
N VAL A 259 -73.55 -27.59 14.01
CA VAL A 259 -73.46 -26.57 15.07
C VAL A 259 -72.05 -26.59 15.64
N GLY A 260 -71.39 -25.42 15.70
CA GLY A 260 -70.20 -25.20 16.53
C GLY A 260 -68.90 -24.90 15.78
N GLY A 261 -68.74 -23.66 15.34
CA GLY A 261 -67.44 -23.12 14.94
C GLY A 261 -66.51 -22.96 16.14
N LEU A 262 -65.25 -23.41 16.00
CA LEU A 262 -64.00 -22.87 16.60
C LEU A 262 -62.83 -23.88 16.59
N ALA A 263 -63.03 -25.15 16.20
CA ALA A 263 -61.96 -26.15 16.25
C ALA A 263 -60.95 -26.15 15.07
N ALA A 264 -61.08 -25.26 14.08
CA ALA A 264 -60.32 -25.33 12.82
C ALA A 264 -58.92 -24.67 12.83
N ILE A 265 -58.43 -24.16 13.96
CA ILE A 265 -57.18 -23.35 14.02
C ILE A 265 -55.94 -24.16 14.47
N ALA A 266 -56.11 -25.40 14.94
CA ALA A 266 -55.00 -26.21 15.44
C ALA A 266 -53.82 -26.48 14.46
N PRO A 267 -54.00 -26.70 13.14
CA PRO A 267 -52.88 -27.07 12.27
C PRO A 267 -51.96 -25.89 11.90
N VAL A 268 -52.43 -24.64 11.94
CA VAL A 268 -51.62 -23.45 11.58
C VAL A 268 -50.56 -23.16 12.63
N ARG A 269 -50.83 -23.48 13.91
CA ARG A 269 -49.94 -23.20 15.04
C ARG A 269 -48.66 -24.05 15.02
N TRP A 270 -48.73 -25.28 14.49
CA TRP A 270 -47.55 -26.14 14.34
C TRP A 270 -46.58 -25.61 13.27
N LEU A 271 -47.10 -25.15 12.14
CA LEU A 271 -46.31 -24.58 11.03
C LEU A 271 -45.52 -23.31 11.44
N VAL A 272 -46.14 -22.42 12.22
CA VAL A 272 -45.48 -21.20 12.72
C VAL A 272 -44.38 -21.52 13.75
N SER A 273 -44.58 -22.53 14.61
CA SER A 273 -43.56 -22.97 15.56
C SER A 273 -42.34 -23.62 14.90
N GLY A 274 -42.56 -24.39 13.82
CA GLY A 274 -41.50 -25.00 13.03
C GLY A 274 -40.61 -23.93 12.38
N TYR A 275 -41.22 -22.90 11.79
CA TYR A 275 -40.49 -21.81 11.13
C TYR A 275 -39.54 -21.06 12.08
N ARG A 276 -40.00 -20.71 13.31
CA ARG A 276 -39.18 -20.01 14.31
C ARG A 276 -37.96 -20.82 14.76
N ALA A 277 -38.08 -22.14 14.92
CA ALA A 277 -36.97 -22.99 15.34
C ALA A 277 -35.86 -23.07 14.26
N THR A 278 -36.24 -23.04 12.98
CA THR A 278 -35.27 -23.03 11.87
C THR A 278 -34.47 -21.73 11.78
N MET A 279 -35.10 -20.58 12.02
CA MET A 279 -34.43 -19.28 11.93
C MET A 279 -33.40 -19.06 13.06
N ALA A 280 -33.66 -19.60 14.25
CA ALA A 280 -32.72 -19.55 15.37
C ALA A 280 -31.41 -20.30 15.08
N LYS A 281 -31.47 -21.48 14.45
CA LYS A 281 -30.27 -22.25 14.09
C LYS A 281 -29.43 -21.59 12.99
N LEU A 282 -30.07 -20.86 12.08
CA LEU A 282 -29.37 -20.15 11.01
C LEU A 282 -28.58 -18.95 11.57
N SER A 283 -29.11 -18.26 12.58
CA SER A 283 -28.46 -17.15 13.28
C SER A 283 -27.16 -17.59 13.97
N ASP A 284 -27.21 -18.68 14.75
CA ASP A 284 -26.04 -19.19 15.48
C ASP A 284 -24.91 -19.63 14.55
N TRP A 285 -25.25 -20.20 13.39
CA TRP A 285 -24.27 -20.64 12.41
C TRP A 285 -23.53 -19.49 11.70
N VAL A 286 -24.19 -18.34 11.52
CA VAL A 286 -23.63 -17.18 10.78
C VAL A 286 -22.74 -16.30 11.65
N LEU A 287 -22.92 -16.29 12.97
CA LEU A 287 -22.30 -15.31 13.87
C LEU A 287 -21.25 -15.89 14.84
N GLY A 288 -21.02 -17.20 14.84
CA GLY A 288 -20.31 -17.90 15.92
C GLY A 288 -18.78 -17.87 15.96
N ASP A 289 -18.07 -17.68 14.85
CA ASP A 289 -16.62 -17.97 14.80
C ASP A 289 -15.76 -16.86 14.16
N LEU A 290 -15.34 -15.87 14.96
CA LEU A 290 -14.19 -15.02 14.63
C LEU A 290 -13.20 -14.96 15.82
N PRO A 291 -11.95 -15.43 15.65
CA PRO A 291 -10.96 -15.45 16.73
C PRO A 291 -10.32 -14.07 16.91
N THR A 292 -10.42 -13.51 18.13
CA THR A 292 -9.70 -12.30 18.54
C THR A 292 -8.63 -12.65 19.58
N LYS A 293 -7.34 -12.52 19.22
CA LYS A 293 -6.22 -12.34 20.17
C LYS A 293 -4.91 -12.03 19.44
N VAL A 294 -4.46 -10.79 19.53
CA VAL A 294 -3.04 -10.38 19.33
C VAL A 294 -2.64 -9.57 20.55
N THR A 295 -1.69 -10.09 21.32
CA THR A 295 -1.14 -9.49 22.55
C THR A 295 0.00 -8.54 22.23
N ALA A 296 -0.07 -7.33 22.78
CA ALA A 296 0.96 -6.28 22.70
C ALA A 296 2.20 -6.60 23.54
N ALA A 297 3.37 -6.23 23.03
CA ALA A 297 4.68 -6.36 23.67
C ALA A 297 5.08 -5.04 24.36
N GLU A 298 5.73 -5.16 25.52
CA GLU A 298 6.20 -4.08 26.39
C GLU A 298 7.42 -3.32 25.80
N GLU A 299 7.39 -1.99 25.86
CA GLU A 299 8.55 -1.11 25.66
C GLU A 299 9.21 -0.76 27.01
N GLY A 300 10.50 -1.08 27.13
CA GLY A 300 11.35 -0.75 28.27
C GLY A 300 12.10 0.58 28.08
N THR A 301 12.01 1.43 29.10
CA THR A 301 12.68 2.72 29.28
C THR A 301 14.12 2.55 29.78
N GLY A 302 15.05 3.43 29.37
CA GLY A 302 16.41 3.43 29.92
C GLY A 302 17.41 4.38 29.25
N GLY A 303 17.13 5.69 29.24
CA GLY A 303 18.02 6.74 28.73
C GLY A 303 19.14 7.08 29.73
N GLY A 304 20.28 6.41 29.60
CA GLY A 304 21.56 6.82 30.21
C GLY A 304 22.51 7.35 29.14
N VAL A 305 22.95 8.61 29.28
CA VAL A 305 23.90 9.29 28.40
C VAL A 305 25.22 8.51 28.40
N LYS A 306 25.48 7.73 27.34
CA LYS A 306 26.75 7.02 27.15
C LYS A 306 27.85 7.99 26.71
N GLU A 307 29.03 7.78 27.28
CA GLU A 307 30.17 8.70 27.39
C GLU A 307 30.75 9.20 26.05
N PRO A 308 31.24 10.46 25.99
CA PRO A 308 31.81 11.08 24.78
C PRO A 308 33.03 10.35 24.20
N LEU A 309 33.67 9.46 24.96
CA LEU A 309 34.79 8.65 24.50
C LEU A 309 34.40 7.59 23.46
N GLN A 310 33.16 7.10 23.47
CA GLN A 310 32.72 6.13 22.45
C GLN A 310 32.69 6.75 21.05
N TYR A 311 32.34 8.02 20.93
CA TYR A 311 32.31 8.73 19.64
C TYR A 311 33.71 8.88 19.02
N ALA A 312 34.75 9.09 19.84
CA ALA A 312 36.12 9.17 19.35
C ALA A 312 36.61 7.83 18.77
N ALA A 313 36.25 6.71 19.41
CA ALA A 313 36.57 5.38 18.91
C ALA A 313 35.84 5.08 17.59
N TYR A 314 34.54 5.40 17.49
CA TYR A 314 33.79 5.23 16.24
C TYR A 314 34.32 6.10 15.10
N PHE A 315 34.71 7.35 15.40
CA PHE A 315 35.30 8.24 14.40
C PHE A 315 36.65 7.72 13.89
N GLY A 316 37.50 7.23 14.79
CA GLY A 316 38.78 6.60 14.45
C GLY A 316 38.60 5.36 13.56
N LEU A 317 37.63 4.49 13.91
CA LEU A 317 37.34 3.28 13.13
C LEU A 317 36.76 3.61 11.74
N ALA A 318 35.85 4.59 11.66
CA ALA A 318 35.26 5.04 10.40
C ALA A 318 36.31 5.66 9.47
N SER A 319 37.22 6.45 10.03
CA SER A 319 38.35 7.05 9.29
C SER A 319 39.31 5.98 8.78
N ALA A 320 39.63 4.98 9.59
CA ALA A 320 40.46 3.83 9.19
C ALA A 320 39.79 3.00 8.08
N GLY A 321 38.47 2.78 8.17
CA GLY A 321 37.72 2.09 7.12
C GLY A 321 37.74 2.83 5.78
N LEU A 322 37.65 4.16 5.80
CA LEU A 322 37.70 4.99 4.60
C LEU A 322 39.10 4.97 3.94
N LEU A 323 40.16 4.96 4.76
CA LEU A 323 41.54 4.83 4.29
C LEU A 323 41.81 3.44 3.67
N LEU A 324 41.28 2.37 4.27
CA LEU A 324 41.46 1.00 3.79
C LEU A 324 40.61 0.69 2.55
N ARG A 325 39.48 1.37 2.36
CA ARG A 325 38.59 1.17 1.21
C ARG A 325 39.21 1.63 -0.11
N HIS A 326 40.11 2.61 -0.07
CA HIS A 326 40.73 3.16 -1.28
C HIS A 326 42.22 2.78 -1.33
N ALA A 327 42.53 1.70 -2.06
CA ALA A 327 43.90 1.17 -2.17
C ALA A 327 44.94 2.24 -2.57
N TRP A 328 44.58 3.20 -3.41
CA TRP A 328 45.48 4.29 -3.81
C TRP A 328 45.78 5.27 -2.67
N VAL A 329 44.80 5.60 -1.82
CA VAL A 329 44.98 6.48 -0.65
C VAL A 329 45.92 5.82 0.35
N PHE A 330 45.75 4.51 0.57
CA PHE A 330 46.63 3.72 1.42
C PHE A 330 48.09 3.79 0.96
N TRP A 331 48.37 3.57 -0.33
CA TRP A 331 49.73 3.64 -0.87
C TRP A 331 50.36 5.04 -0.77
N ILE A 332 49.58 6.10 -0.96
CA ILE A 332 50.04 7.49 -0.76
C ILE A 332 50.47 7.71 0.69
N VAL A 333 49.65 7.28 1.66
CA VAL A 333 49.97 7.43 3.09
C VAL A 333 51.24 6.66 3.44
N VAL A 334 51.38 5.43 2.93
CA VAL A 334 52.59 4.61 3.13
C VAL A 334 53.83 5.29 2.53
N LEU A 335 53.75 5.84 1.32
CA LEU A 335 54.85 6.58 0.69
C LEU A 335 55.26 7.81 1.49
N VAL A 336 54.29 8.56 2.01
CA VAL A 336 54.55 9.73 2.86
C VAL A 336 55.24 9.31 4.15
N LEU A 337 54.76 8.27 4.84
CA LEU A 337 55.40 7.73 6.05
C LEU A 337 56.83 7.25 5.78
N LEU A 338 57.04 6.52 4.69
CA LEU A 338 58.36 6.04 4.26
C LEU A 338 59.32 7.22 4.02
N PHE A 339 58.85 8.28 3.36
CA PHE A 339 59.63 9.49 3.13
C PHE A 339 60.04 10.17 4.44
N PHE A 340 59.13 10.30 5.40
CA PHE A 340 59.45 10.86 6.72
C PHE A 340 60.46 9.99 7.48
N LEU A 341 60.33 8.66 7.39
CA LEU A 341 61.23 7.71 8.04
C LEU A 341 62.64 7.77 7.44
N LEU A 342 62.74 7.80 6.10
CA LEU A 342 63.99 8.03 5.37
C LEU A 342 64.63 9.37 5.78
N ARG A 343 63.85 10.46 5.81
CA ARG A 343 64.32 11.79 6.23
C ARG A 343 64.83 11.77 7.68
N PHE A 344 64.16 11.05 8.57
CA PHE A 344 64.56 10.90 9.96
C PHE A 344 65.88 10.12 10.10
N LEU A 345 66.02 9.00 9.37
CA LEU A 345 67.24 8.20 9.34
C LEU A 345 68.42 8.98 8.78
N PHE A 346 68.23 9.72 7.67
CA PHE A 346 69.24 10.61 7.13
C PHE A 346 69.67 11.67 8.14
N ARG A 347 68.73 12.34 8.82
CA ARG A 347 69.07 13.30 9.89
C ARG A 347 69.87 12.66 11.04
N LYS A 348 69.59 11.40 11.37
CA LYS A 348 70.26 10.69 12.46
C LYS A 348 71.68 10.24 12.07
N LEU A 349 71.86 9.70 10.87
CA LEU A 349 73.16 9.25 10.35
C LEU A 349 74.12 10.43 10.12
N PHE A 350 73.65 11.50 9.49
CA PHE A 350 74.52 12.62 9.14
C PHE A 350 74.85 13.58 10.29
N ARG A 351 74.14 13.49 11.44
CA ARG A 351 74.55 14.25 12.65
C ARG A 351 75.79 13.68 13.33
N ARG A 352 76.20 12.46 13.03
CA ARG A 352 77.26 11.76 13.77
C ARG A 352 78.69 12.06 13.30
N ASN A 353 78.86 12.72 12.15
CA ASN A 353 80.16 12.98 11.53
C ASN A 353 80.67 14.43 11.65
N TYR A 354 80.13 15.22 12.58
CA TYR A 354 80.52 16.62 12.80
C TYR A 354 81.19 16.88 14.16
N TYR A 355 81.74 15.84 14.80
CA TYR A 355 82.56 15.95 16.00
C TYR A 355 83.95 15.38 15.76
#